data_AF-A0A1B1BK71-F1
#
_entry.id   AF-A0A1B1BK71-F1
#
_cell.length_a   1.000
_cell.length_b   1.000
_cell.length_c   1.000
_cell.angle_alpha   90.00
_cell.angle_beta   90.00
_cell.angle_gamma   90.00
#
_symmetry.space_group_name_H-M   'P 1'
#
loop_
_entity.id
_entity.type
_entity.pdbx_description
1 polymer ?
#
loop_
_entity_poly.entity_id
_entity_poly.type
_entity_poly.pdbx_seq_one_letter_code
_entity_poly.pdbx_strand_id
1 'polypeptide(L)'
;MSCEAELAETPLIKTPLVPEAETHVVVAGDWHGNIDWVGRAIPSIARDTIGVRTILHLGDFGIWAGVRGRKYLDAVDFWCGKAGISRVLVTPGNHEDWKWLKSEFDSQPGQPVKLSSAVEVLPRGYRFTIANKTFASFGGAASVDFEQRTAGIGWFPGELPTEHDVAHAVAGGYADILLTHETVDGGTAATESVLNRNPMGWSPEALAYSSRSRELVTQVWEGIAPKVLFHGHMHAADEITLPSGQQVISLGRDGQAKNLALLELSTLHWQWLEGPRKAPRVRRTRDWVTQYMTRPDCENTAD
;
A
#
# COMPACT_ATOMS: atom_id res chain seq x y z
N MET A 1 -69.25 -22.58 -25.08
CA MET A 1 -68.85 -21.26 -24.55
C MET A 1 -67.76 -21.49 -23.51
N SER A 2 -66.51 -21.55 -23.96
CA SER A 2 -65.33 -21.60 -23.09
C SER A 2 -64.57 -20.31 -23.33
N CYS A 3 -64.55 -19.44 -22.32
CA CYS A 3 -63.69 -18.26 -22.30
C CYS A 3 -62.25 -18.73 -22.07
N GLU A 4 -61.37 -18.49 -23.04
CA GLU A 4 -59.92 -18.52 -22.83
C GLU A 4 -59.50 -17.18 -22.21
N ALA A 5 -58.83 -17.24 -21.08
CA ALA A 5 -58.21 -16.09 -20.43
C ALA A 5 -56.77 -15.96 -20.96
N GLU A 6 -56.53 -14.92 -21.74
CA GLU A 6 -55.20 -14.51 -22.20
C GLU A 6 -54.42 -13.91 -21.02
N LEU A 7 -53.42 -14.64 -20.52
CA LEU A 7 -52.45 -14.11 -19.56
C LEU A 7 -51.38 -13.35 -20.34
N ALA A 8 -51.45 -12.02 -20.31
CA ALA A 8 -50.40 -11.15 -20.81
C ALA A 8 -49.14 -11.31 -19.94
N GLU A 9 -48.08 -11.88 -20.51
CA GLU A 9 -46.74 -11.85 -19.92
C GLU A 9 -46.18 -10.43 -19.98
N THR A 10 -46.04 -9.80 -18.81
CA THR A 10 -45.33 -8.53 -18.66
C THR A 10 -43.85 -8.75 -18.97
N PRO A 11 -43.23 -7.98 -19.89
CA PRO A 11 -41.81 -8.14 -20.16
C PRO A 11 -41.02 -7.67 -18.94
N LEU A 12 -40.29 -8.60 -18.32
CA LEU A 12 -39.23 -8.31 -17.37
C LEU A 12 -38.19 -7.42 -18.07
N ILE A 13 -38.23 -6.12 -17.80
CA ILE A 13 -37.15 -5.20 -18.11
C ILE A 13 -35.95 -5.66 -17.28
N LYS A 14 -35.05 -6.43 -17.89
CA LYS A 14 -33.71 -6.63 -17.36
C LYS A 14 -32.99 -5.29 -17.48
N THR A 15 -33.02 -4.50 -16.41
CA THR A 15 -32.08 -3.39 -16.25
C THR A 15 -30.69 -3.94 -16.52
N PRO A 16 -29.91 -3.36 -17.45
CA PRO A 16 -28.53 -3.79 -17.60
C PRO A 16 -27.85 -3.56 -16.25
N LEU A 17 -27.35 -4.63 -15.64
CA LEU A 17 -26.41 -4.56 -14.52
C LEU A 17 -25.19 -3.83 -15.06
N VAL A 18 -25.22 -2.49 -15.01
CA VAL A 18 -24.01 -1.69 -15.03
C VAL A 18 -23.14 -2.31 -13.94
N PRO A 19 -21.88 -2.70 -14.21
CA PRO A 19 -21.00 -3.17 -13.15
C PRO A 19 -21.09 -2.14 -12.03
N GLU A 20 -21.54 -2.54 -10.84
CA GLU A 20 -21.69 -1.58 -9.74
C GLU A 20 -20.36 -0.84 -9.61
N ALA A 21 -20.41 0.49 -9.79
CA ALA A 21 -19.24 1.32 -9.67
C ALA A 21 -18.63 1.08 -8.29
N GLU A 22 -17.30 0.98 -8.22
CA GLU A 22 -16.62 0.81 -6.93
C GLU A 22 -17.06 1.92 -5.98
N THR A 23 -17.64 1.58 -4.83
CA THR A 23 -17.97 2.56 -3.79
C THR A 23 -16.93 2.60 -2.70
N HIS A 24 -16.18 1.51 -2.54
CA HIS A 24 -15.18 1.33 -1.50
C HIS A 24 -13.92 0.67 -2.04
N VAL A 25 -12.80 1.02 -1.42
CA VAL A 25 -11.51 0.33 -1.58
C VAL A 25 -10.93 0.00 -0.22
N VAL A 26 -10.08 -1.01 -0.15
CA VAL A 26 -9.29 -1.27 1.05
C VAL A 26 -7.87 -0.75 0.86
N VAL A 27 -7.33 -0.10 1.89
CA VAL A 27 -5.95 0.32 1.99
C VAL A 27 -5.21 -0.65 2.92
N ALA A 28 -4.03 -1.11 2.50
CA ALA A 28 -3.15 -2.03 3.23
C ALA A 28 -1.69 -1.61 3.04
N GLY A 29 -0.75 -2.17 3.79
CA GLY A 29 0.69 -1.90 3.63
C GLY A 29 1.53 -2.90 4.40
N ASP A 30 2.86 -2.86 4.25
CA ASP A 30 3.81 -3.51 5.15
C ASP A 30 3.51 -5.01 5.37
N TRP A 31 3.22 -5.73 4.28
CA TRP A 31 2.97 -7.17 4.30
C TRP A 31 4.26 -7.99 4.29
N HIS A 32 5.38 -7.40 3.89
CA HIS A 32 6.73 -7.96 3.98
C HIS A 32 6.90 -9.33 3.30
N GLY A 33 6.16 -9.62 2.23
CA GLY A 33 6.17 -10.93 1.59
C GLY A 33 5.58 -12.06 2.46
N ASN A 34 4.84 -11.73 3.52
CA ASN A 34 4.33 -12.70 4.49
C ASN A 34 3.10 -13.45 3.96
N ILE A 35 3.33 -14.66 3.43
CA ILE A 35 2.28 -15.54 2.89
C ILE A 35 1.20 -15.86 3.95
N ASP A 36 1.60 -16.13 5.20
CA ASP A 36 0.65 -16.44 6.28
C ASP A 36 -0.23 -15.24 6.62
N TRP A 37 0.31 -14.01 6.50
CA TRP A 37 -0.46 -12.79 6.69
C TRP A 37 -1.46 -12.60 5.56
N VAL A 38 -1.04 -12.70 4.30
CA VAL A 38 -1.91 -12.58 3.12
C VAL A 38 -3.10 -13.55 3.20
N GLY A 39 -2.84 -14.80 3.60
CA GLY A 39 -3.87 -15.83 3.79
C GLY A 39 -4.84 -15.58 4.94
N ARG A 40 -4.67 -14.50 5.71
CA ARG A 40 -5.63 -14.04 6.72
C ARG A 40 -6.19 -12.65 6.40
N ALA A 41 -5.36 -11.75 5.89
CA ALA A 41 -5.71 -10.37 5.57
C ALA A 41 -6.73 -10.31 4.44
N ILE A 42 -6.47 -10.95 3.30
CA ILE A 42 -7.39 -10.90 2.16
C ILE A 42 -8.73 -11.58 2.47
N PRO A 43 -8.77 -12.78 3.10
CA PRO A 43 -10.03 -13.35 3.58
C PRO A 43 -10.77 -12.48 4.60
N SER A 44 -10.05 -11.71 5.43
CA SER A 44 -10.71 -10.77 6.35
C SER A 44 -11.42 -9.63 5.62
N ILE A 45 -10.88 -9.14 4.51
CA ILE A 45 -11.53 -8.11 3.70
C ILE A 45 -12.88 -8.62 3.17
N ALA A 46 -12.92 -9.83 2.59
CA ALA A 46 -14.17 -10.42 2.08
C ALA A 46 -15.21 -10.69 3.18
N ARG A 47 -14.76 -10.90 4.42
CA ARG A 47 -15.65 -11.12 5.57
C ARG A 47 -16.17 -9.82 6.15
N ASP A 48 -15.31 -8.79 6.22
CA ASP A 48 -15.59 -7.54 6.93
C ASP A 48 -16.19 -6.47 6.00
N THR A 49 -16.24 -6.72 4.68
CA THR A 49 -16.71 -5.77 3.66
C THR A 49 -17.56 -6.45 2.59
N ILE A 50 -18.32 -5.67 1.82
CA ILE A 50 -19.13 -6.14 0.68
C ILE A 50 -18.72 -5.34 -0.56
N GLY A 51 -18.52 -6.02 -1.69
CA GLY A 51 -18.31 -5.39 -3.00
C GLY A 51 -16.93 -4.73 -3.21
N VAL A 52 -16.03 -4.77 -2.22
CA VAL A 52 -14.64 -4.34 -2.41
C VAL A 52 -13.98 -5.25 -3.43
N ARG A 53 -13.42 -4.66 -4.49
CA ARG A 53 -12.67 -5.40 -5.52
C ARG A 53 -11.25 -4.88 -5.74
N THR A 54 -10.84 -3.83 -5.02
CA THR A 54 -9.51 -3.22 -5.12
C THR A 54 -8.87 -3.07 -3.74
N ILE A 55 -7.61 -3.49 -3.66
CA ILE A 55 -6.70 -3.16 -2.56
C ILE A 55 -5.68 -2.13 -3.06
N LEU A 56 -5.47 -1.07 -2.29
CA LEU A 56 -4.40 -0.09 -2.47
C LEU A 56 -3.31 -0.42 -1.44
N HIS A 57 -2.13 -0.84 -1.89
CA HIS A 57 -1.04 -1.24 -1.01
C HIS A 57 0.02 -0.14 -0.90
N LEU A 58 0.42 0.20 0.32
CA LEU A 58 1.28 1.33 0.68
C LEU A 58 2.76 0.93 0.81
N GLY A 59 3.21 -0.04 0.03
CA GLY A 59 4.62 -0.45 0.02
C GLY A 59 4.96 -1.52 1.04
N ASP A 60 6.21 -1.98 1.00
CA ASP A 60 6.71 -3.17 1.68
C ASP A 60 5.81 -4.37 1.43
N PHE A 61 5.48 -4.57 0.16
CA PHE A 61 4.64 -5.66 -0.32
C PHE A 61 5.43 -6.97 -0.33
N GLY A 62 6.68 -6.95 -0.79
CA GLY A 62 7.50 -8.16 -0.97
C GLY A 62 7.73 -8.51 -2.44
N ILE A 63 7.95 -7.50 -3.27
CA ILE A 63 8.31 -7.58 -4.68
C ILE A 63 9.79 -7.95 -4.77
N TRP A 64 10.04 -9.25 -4.84
CA TRP A 64 11.38 -9.81 -4.98
C TRP A 64 11.43 -10.74 -6.20
N ALA A 65 12.56 -10.76 -6.90
CA ALA A 65 12.77 -11.72 -7.96
C ALA A 65 12.87 -13.17 -7.41
N GLY A 66 12.85 -14.14 -8.32
CA GLY A 66 13.09 -15.54 -7.97
C GLY A 66 11.88 -16.30 -7.40
N VAL A 67 12.16 -17.50 -6.88
CA VAL A 67 11.11 -18.48 -6.51
C VAL A 67 10.26 -18.00 -5.33
N ARG A 68 10.88 -17.37 -4.32
CA ARG A 68 10.17 -16.92 -3.11
C ARG A 68 9.17 -15.80 -3.45
N GLY A 69 9.57 -14.79 -4.21
CA GLY A 69 8.69 -13.71 -4.65
C GLY A 69 7.55 -14.21 -5.55
N ARG A 70 7.82 -15.14 -6.47
CA ARG A 70 6.75 -15.79 -7.26
C ARG A 70 5.74 -16.53 -6.40
N LYS A 71 6.19 -17.33 -5.42
CA LYS A 71 5.29 -18.01 -4.48
C LYS A 71 4.44 -17.03 -3.67
N TYR A 72 4.99 -15.87 -3.31
CA TYR A 72 4.25 -14.83 -2.64
C TYR A 72 3.14 -14.24 -3.53
N LEU A 73 3.47 -13.89 -4.78
CA LEU A 73 2.50 -13.40 -5.77
C LEU A 73 1.40 -14.45 -6.05
N ASP A 74 1.77 -15.73 -6.19
CA ASP A 74 0.80 -16.83 -6.37
C ASP A 74 -0.18 -16.92 -5.19
N ALA A 75 0.31 -16.73 -3.96
CA ALA A 75 -0.53 -16.72 -2.77
C ALA A 75 -1.49 -15.51 -2.76
N VAL A 76 -1.00 -14.31 -3.13
CA VAL A 76 -1.85 -13.11 -3.26
C VAL A 76 -2.93 -13.34 -4.30
N ASP A 77 -2.58 -13.79 -5.49
CA ASP A 77 -3.52 -14.08 -6.58
C ASP A 77 -4.57 -15.10 -6.16
N PHE A 78 -4.15 -16.20 -5.52
CA PHE A 78 -5.05 -17.22 -5.00
C PHE A 78 -6.08 -16.65 -4.03
N TRP A 79 -5.63 -15.88 -3.03
CA TRP A 79 -6.51 -15.31 -2.02
C TRP A 79 -7.38 -14.19 -2.57
N CYS A 80 -6.87 -13.36 -3.48
CA CYS A 80 -7.65 -12.36 -4.21
C CYS A 80 -8.81 -13.02 -4.97
N GLY A 81 -8.53 -14.07 -5.74
CA GLY A 81 -9.56 -14.82 -6.47
C GLY A 81 -10.61 -15.45 -5.56
N LYS A 82 -10.23 -15.93 -4.38
CA LYS A 82 -11.18 -16.46 -3.38
C LYS A 82 -12.02 -15.36 -2.71
N ALA A 83 -11.46 -14.18 -2.54
CA ALA A 83 -12.11 -13.05 -1.87
C ALA A 83 -12.92 -12.14 -2.80
N GLY A 84 -12.89 -12.39 -4.13
CA GLY A 84 -13.53 -11.50 -5.11
C GLY A 84 -12.76 -10.19 -5.33
N ILE A 85 -11.50 -10.11 -4.89
CA ILE A 85 -10.61 -8.97 -5.15
C ILE A 85 -10.06 -9.11 -6.56
N SER A 86 -10.32 -8.11 -7.40
CA SER A 86 -9.91 -8.09 -8.80
C SER A 86 -8.49 -7.54 -9.00
N ARG A 87 -8.04 -6.62 -8.14
CA ARG A 87 -6.70 -6.02 -8.26
C ARG A 87 -6.11 -5.53 -6.94
N VAL A 88 -4.79 -5.55 -6.88
CA VAL A 88 -3.94 -4.95 -5.84
C VAL A 88 -3.03 -3.95 -6.54
N LEU A 89 -3.22 -2.66 -6.24
CA LEU A 89 -2.40 -1.57 -6.78
C LEU A 89 -1.35 -1.19 -5.74
N VAL A 90 -0.08 -1.47 -6.02
CA VAL A 90 1.02 -1.30 -5.07
C VAL A 90 1.75 0.00 -5.34
N THR A 91 1.74 0.89 -4.35
CA THR A 91 2.72 1.98 -4.22
C THR A 91 3.98 1.36 -3.60
N PRO A 92 5.08 1.14 -4.32
CA PRO A 92 6.21 0.34 -3.81
C PRO A 92 6.88 0.98 -2.59
N GLY A 93 7.39 0.16 -1.66
CA GLY A 93 8.09 0.61 -0.44
C GLY A 93 9.61 0.56 -0.55
N ASN A 94 10.33 0.48 0.58
CA ASN A 94 11.79 0.32 0.57
C ASN A 94 12.22 -1.15 0.56
N HIS A 95 11.35 -2.08 0.96
CA HIS A 95 11.59 -3.52 0.94
C HIS A 95 11.14 -4.20 -0.37
N GLU A 96 11.54 -3.60 -1.49
CA GLU A 96 11.31 -4.11 -2.84
C GLU A 96 12.65 -4.23 -3.60
N ASP A 97 12.71 -5.10 -4.61
CA ASP A 97 13.83 -5.15 -5.55
C ASP A 97 13.77 -3.96 -6.52
N TRP A 98 14.31 -2.82 -6.08
CA TRP A 98 14.32 -1.58 -6.88
C TRP A 98 15.17 -1.67 -8.13
N LYS A 99 16.14 -2.60 -8.19
CA LYS A 99 16.90 -2.84 -9.42
C LYS A 99 15.99 -3.45 -10.49
N TRP A 100 15.22 -4.47 -10.11
CA TRP A 100 14.23 -5.08 -10.99
C TRP A 100 13.11 -4.09 -11.35
N LEU A 101 12.49 -3.43 -10.36
CA LEU A 101 11.43 -2.46 -10.60
C LEU A 101 11.86 -1.32 -11.52
N LYS A 102 13.08 -0.81 -11.37
CA LYS A 102 13.60 0.22 -12.27
C LYS A 102 13.64 -0.30 -13.72
N SER A 103 14.14 -1.51 -13.94
CA SER A 103 14.16 -2.11 -15.28
C SER A 103 12.76 -2.24 -15.88
N GLU A 104 11.78 -2.63 -15.07
CA GLU A 104 10.38 -2.75 -15.52
C GLU A 104 9.78 -1.38 -15.87
N PHE A 105 9.96 -0.36 -15.02
CA PHE A 105 9.48 0.99 -15.30
C PHE A 105 10.17 1.64 -16.51
N ASP A 106 11.47 1.39 -16.70
CA ASP A 106 12.20 1.88 -17.88
C ASP A 106 11.69 1.20 -19.17
N SER A 107 11.20 -0.04 -19.08
CA SER A 107 10.64 -0.78 -20.23
C SER A 107 9.27 -0.24 -20.66
N GLN A 108 8.50 0.29 -19.71
CA GLN A 108 7.16 0.86 -19.94
C GLN A 108 7.00 2.18 -19.16
N PRO A 109 7.68 3.27 -19.61
CA PRO A 109 7.73 4.52 -18.85
C PRO A 109 6.35 5.09 -18.52
N GLY A 110 6.15 5.41 -17.25
CA GLY A 110 4.93 6.04 -16.74
C GLY A 110 3.71 5.12 -16.64
N GLN A 111 3.83 3.83 -16.99
CA GLN A 111 2.74 2.87 -16.87
C GLN A 111 2.91 1.98 -15.62
N PRO A 112 1.82 1.50 -15.01
CA PRO A 112 1.88 0.43 -14.03
C PRO A 112 2.50 -0.82 -14.64
N VAL A 113 3.28 -1.54 -13.83
CA VAL A 113 3.87 -2.82 -14.22
C VAL A 113 3.03 -3.93 -13.61
N LYS A 114 2.52 -4.83 -14.45
CA LYS A 114 1.76 -5.99 -14.00
C LYS A 114 2.72 -7.11 -13.56
N LEU A 115 2.68 -7.46 -12.28
CA LEU A 115 3.55 -8.48 -11.68
C LEU A 115 2.90 -9.87 -11.67
N SER A 116 1.57 -9.93 -11.57
CA SER A 116 0.79 -11.17 -11.52
C SER A 116 -0.63 -10.95 -12.05
N SER A 117 -1.54 -11.91 -11.88
CA SER A 117 -2.92 -11.75 -12.37
C SER A 117 -3.69 -10.64 -11.65
N ALA A 118 -3.45 -10.46 -10.34
CA ALA A 118 -4.10 -9.44 -9.53
C ALA A 118 -3.20 -8.23 -9.19
N VAL A 119 -1.87 -8.36 -9.28
CA VAL A 119 -0.95 -7.35 -8.74
C VAL A 119 -0.36 -6.47 -9.84
N GLU A 120 -0.49 -5.15 -9.65
CA GLU A 120 0.16 -4.11 -10.44
C GLU A 120 0.95 -3.17 -9.51
N VAL A 121 2.17 -2.81 -9.90
CA VAL A 121 3.01 -1.85 -9.16
C VAL A 121 3.05 -0.52 -9.90
N LEU A 122 2.90 0.57 -9.14
CA LEU A 122 2.72 1.92 -9.65
C LEU A 122 4.07 2.68 -9.65
N PRO A 123 4.44 3.36 -10.75
CA PRO A 123 5.62 4.22 -10.75
C PRO A 123 5.40 5.48 -9.90
N ARG A 124 6.50 6.13 -9.49
CA ARG A 124 6.43 7.39 -8.72
C ARG A 124 5.72 8.48 -9.51
N GLY A 125 4.78 9.16 -8.86
CA GLY A 125 3.96 10.21 -9.46
C GLY A 125 2.80 9.69 -10.33
N TYR A 126 2.55 8.38 -10.34
CA TYR A 126 1.43 7.81 -11.11
C TYR A 126 0.08 8.33 -10.60
N ARG A 127 -0.81 8.64 -11.56
CA ARG A 127 -2.15 9.19 -11.31
C ARG A 127 -3.21 8.24 -11.84
N PHE A 128 -4.26 8.05 -11.07
CA PHE A 128 -5.41 7.24 -11.49
C PHE A 128 -6.70 7.69 -10.82
N THR A 129 -7.81 7.14 -11.30
CA THR A 129 -9.14 7.44 -10.75
C THR A 129 -9.91 6.18 -10.42
N ILE A 130 -10.61 6.19 -9.28
CA ILE A 130 -11.60 5.19 -8.92
C ILE A 130 -12.88 5.91 -8.50
N ALA A 131 -14.01 5.61 -9.16
CA ALA A 131 -15.31 6.21 -8.91
C ALA A 131 -15.28 7.75 -8.73
N ASN A 132 -14.65 8.42 -9.69
CA ASN A 132 -14.47 9.89 -9.73
C ASN A 132 -13.61 10.50 -8.62
N LYS A 133 -12.89 9.69 -7.83
CA LYS A 133 -11.84 10.19 -6.93
C LYS A 133 -10.47 10.02 -7.55
N THR A 134 -9.65 11.04 -7.37
CA THR A 134 -8.29 11.12 -7.94
C THR A 134 -7.26 10.66 -6.92
N PHE A 135 -6.34 9.81 -7.37
CA PHE A 135 -5.26 9.25 -6.56
C PHE A 135 -3.91 9.62 -7.16
N ALA A 136 -2.93 9.85 -6.29
CA ALA A 136 -1.52 9.92 -6.64
C ALA A 136 -0.75 8.87 -5.84
N SER A 137 0.14 8.14 -6.52
CA SER A 137 1.05 7.18 -5.91
C SER A 137 2.47 7.74 -5.90
N PHE A 138 3.13 7.73 -4.75
CA PHE A 138 4.52 8.15 -4.59
C PHE A 138 5.26 7.18 -3.68
N GLY A 139 5.84 6.15 -4.30
CA GLY A 139 6.53 5.07 -3.60
C GLY A 139 8.01 5.31 -3.36
N GLY A 140 8.61 4.42 -2.56
CA GLY A 140 9.96 4.52 -2.04
C GLY A 140 10.00 5.07 -0.62
N ALA A 141 11.05 4.69 0.10
CA ALA A 141 11.45 5.26 1.38
C ALA A 141 12.93 4.94 1.61
N ALA A 142 13.60 5.68 2.48
CA ALA A 142 14.95 5.35 2.92
C ALA A 142 14.94 4.15 3.87
N SER A 143 15.72 3.12 3.57
CA SER A 143 16.06 2.10 4.56
C SER A 143 17.06 2.68 5.55
N VAL A 144 16.58 3.02 6.74
CA VAL A 144 17.41 3.59 7.81
C VAL A 144 18.55 2.64 8.21
N ASP A 145 18.42 1.34 7.96
CA ASP A 145 19.40 0.32 8.27
C ASP A 145 20.39 0.02 7.13
N PHE A 146 20.50 0.91 6.12
CA PHE A 146 21.33 0.68 4.93
C PHE A 146 22.81 0.37 5.25
N GLU A 147 23.37 0.96 6.32
CA GLU A 147 24.76 0.72 6.76
C GLU A 147 25.02 -0.74 7.13
N GLN A 148 23.97 -1.50 7.45
CA GLN A 148 24.04 -2.91 7.82
C GLN A 148 23.74 -3.84 6.64
N ARG A 149 23.53 -3.29 5.44
CA ARG A 149 23.06 -4.01 4.26
C ARG A 149 24.10 -4.01 3.15
N THR A 150 23.94 -4.94 2.21
CA THR A 150 24.73 -4.98 0.98
C THR A 150 23.96 -4.29 -0.15
N ALA A 151 24.57 -3.27 -0.74
CA ALA A 151 24.02 -2.53 -1.87
C ALA A 151 23.75 -3.44 -3.08
N GLY A 152 22.56 -3.29 -3.68
CA GLY A 152 22.12 -4.09 -4.83
C GLY A 152 21.62 -5.49 -4.48
N ILE A 153 21.59 -5.87 -3.20
CA ILE A 153 21.06 -7.15 -2.73
C ILE A 153 19.93 -6.89 -1.72
N GLY A 154 20.30 -6.37 -0.56
CA GLY A 154 19.38 -6.14 0.55
C GLY A 154 19.02 -4.68 0.75
N TRP A 155 19.70 -3.77 0.06
CA TRP A 155 19.46 -2.32 0.04
C TRP A 155 19.70 -1.81 -1.37
N PHE A 156 18.84 -0.92 -1.85
CA PHE A 156 18.98 -0.34 -3.18
C PHE A 156 18.97 1.17 -3.07
N PRO A 157 20.01 1.91 -3.47
CA PRO A 157 19.99 3.37 -3.44
C PRO A 157 18.80 3.98 -4.19
N GLY A 158 18.28 3.28 -5.21
CA GLY A 158 17.10 3.69 -5.98
C GLY A 158 15.78 3.64 -5.21
N GLU A 159 15.74 3.06 -4.01
CA GLU A 159 14.55 3.08 -3.14
C GLU A 159 14.22 4.50 -2.63
N LEU A 160 15.24 5.37 -2.50
CA LEU A 160 15.07 6.77 -2.16
C LEU A 160 14.57 7.54 -3.38
N PRO A 161 13.46 8.30 -3.27
CA PRO A 161 13.03 9.20 -4.33
C PRO A 161 14.05 10.30 -4.64
N THR A 162 13.96 10.86 -5.84
CA THR A 162 14.78 12.00 -6.27
C THR A 162 13.96 13.28 -6.34
N GLU A 163 14.63 14.43 -6.40
CA GLU A 163 13.96 15.73 -6.67
C GLU A 163 13.22 15.74 -8.02
N HIS A 164 13.72 14.98 -9.01
CA HIS A 164 13.01 14.81 -10.27
C HIS A 164 11.70 14.05 -10.09
N ASP A 165 11.67 13.01 -9.25
CA ASP A 165 10.45 12.28 -8.93
C ASP A 165 9.43 13.20 -8.23
N VAL A 166 9.89 14.04 -7.30
CA VAL A 166 9.07 15.05 -6.62
C VAL A 166 8.48 16.04 -7.63
N ALA A 167 9.32 16.64 -8.47
CA ALA A 167 8.88 17.59 -9.49
C ALA A 167 7.86 16.98 -10.46
N HIS A 168 8.08 15.73 -10.89
CA HIS A 168 7.15 14.99 -11.73
C HIS A 168 5.81 14.75 -11.02
N ALA A 169 5.83 14.31 -9.76
CA ALA A 169 4.60 14.07 -9.00
C ALA A 169 3.80 15.36 -8.78
N VAL A 170 4.47 16.46 -8.41
CA VAL A 170 3.84 17.77 -8.17
C VAL A 170 3.29 18.38 -9.46
N ALA A 171 3.98 18.20 -10.60
CA ALA A 171 3.50 18.68 -11.90
C ALA A 171 2.15 18.08 -12.31
N GLY A 172 1.78 16.91 -11.77
CA GLY A 172 0.46 16.30 -11.94
C GLY A 172 -0.69 17.03 -11.22
N GLY A 173 -0.40 18.01 -10.36
CA GLY A 173 -1.39 18.85 -9.69
C GLY A 173 -2.15 18.15 -8.55
N TYR A 174 -3.38 18.58 -8.31
CA TYR A 174 -4.22 18.08 -7.21
C TYR A 174 -4.59 16.60 -7.35
N ALA A 175 -4.65 15.87 -6.23
CA ALA A 175 -5.33 14.58 -6.09
C ALA A 175 -6.13 14.56 -4.78
N ASP A 176 -7.28 13.89 -4.74
CA ASP A 176 -8.05 13.74 -3.51
C ASP A 176 -7.29 12.91 -2.48
N ILE A 177 -6.60 11.85 -2.92
CA ILE A 177 -5.85 10.92 -2.07
C ILE A 177 -4.40 10.79 -2.53
N LEU A 178 -3.48 10.86 -1.59
CA LEU A 178 -2.07 10.53 -1.78
C LEU A 178 -1.77 9.19 -1.10
N LEU A 179 -1.07 8.31 -1.81
CA LEU A 179 -0.59 7.02 -1.32
C LEU A 179 0.93 7.08 -1.32
N THR A 180 1.54 6.87 -0.15
CA THR A 180 3.00 6.81 0.00
C THR A 180 3.39 5.58 0.80
N HIS A 181 4.67 5.25 0.78
CA HIS A 181 5.21 4.33 1.76
C HIS A 181 5.75 5.09 2.97
N GLU A 182 6.63 6.06 2.73
CA GLU A 182 7.19 6.97 3.73
C GLU A 182 6.16 7.96 4.31
N THR A 183 6.38 8.42 5.55
CA THR A 183 5.59 9.48 6.19
C THR A 183 6.00 10.89 5.75
N VAL A 184 5.16 11.88 6.00
CA VAL A 184 5.53 13.31 5.97
C VAL A 184 6.19 13.73 7.28
N ASP A 185 6.94 14.83 7.24
CA ASP A 185 7.39 15.52 8.46
C ASP A 185 6.20 16.18 9.17
N GLY A 186 6.19 16.11 10.51
CA GLY A 186 5.04 16.59 11.29
C GLY A 186 3.81 15.70 11.12
N GLY A 187 4.04 14.39 10.94
CA GLY A 187 3.01 13.39 10.74
C GLY A 187 2.20 13.10 12.02
N THR A 188 1.85 11.84 12.23
CA THR A 188 1.08 11.43 13.42
C THR A 188 1.95 11.41 14.68
N ALA A 189 1.36 11.56 15.86
CA ALA A 189 2.11 11.54 17.12
C ALA A 189 2.87 10.21 17.34
N ALA A 190 2.32 9.09 16.89
CA ALA A 190 3.00 7.81 16.97
C ALA A 190 4.22 7.73 16.04
N THR A 191 4.11 8.22 14.80
CA THR A 191 5.23 8.24 13.84
C THR A 191 6.36 9.16 14.32
N GLU A 192 6.01 10.36 14.77
CA GLU A 192 6.94 11.32 15.39
C GLU A 192 7.65 10.72 16.62
N SER A 193 6.93 9.95 17.43
CA SER A 193 7.51 9.26 18.59
C SER A 193 8.55 8.21 18.19
N VAL A 194 8.33 7.48 17.08
CA VAL A 194 9.32 6.53 16.55
C VAL A 194 10.57 7.26 16.08
N LEU A 195 10.40 8.33 15.30
CA LEU A 195 11.49 9.14 14.74
C LEU A 195 12.35 9.77 15.85
N ASN A 196 11.71 10.41 16.82
CA ASN A 196 12.40 11.15 17.89
C ASN A 196 13.14 10.25 18.88
N ARG A 197 12.65 9.03 19.12
CA ARG A 197 13.24 8.14 20.13
C ARG A 197 14.46 7.39 19.62
N ASN A 198 14.61 7.26 18.29
CA ASN A 198 15.65 6.44 17.66
C ASN A 198 15.88 5.12 18.43
N PRO A 199 14.86 4.27 18.61
CA PRO A 199 14.92 3.15 19.55
C PRO A 199 16.00 2.11 19.20
N MET A 200 16.47 2.13 17.95
CA MET A 200 17.50 1.24 17.42
C MET A 200 18.91 1.82 17.47
N GLY A 201 19.06 3.08 17.88
CA GLY A 201 20.37 3.73 17.99
C GLY A 201 21.05 3.95 16.64
N TRP A 202 20.29 4.28 15.60
CA TRP A 202 20.82 4.57 14.26
C TRP A 202 21.83 5.71 14.27
N SER A 203 22.80 5.63 13.36
CA SER A 203 23.84 6.65 13.18
C SER A 203 23.25 7.99 12.73
N PRO A 204 23.94 9.12 12.91
CA PRO A 204 23.53 10.39 12.33
C PRO A 204 23.36 10.35 10.82
N GLU A 205 24.16 9.54 10.10
CA GLU A 205 24.07 9.38 8.65
C GLU A 205 22.79 8.64 8.25
N ALA A 206 22.47 7.54 8.92
CA ALA A 206 21.20 6.82 8.78
C ALA A 206 19.99 7.71 9.06
N LEU A 207 20.04 8.52 10.13
CA LEU A 207 18.97 9.46 10.45
C LEU A 207 18.84 10.57 9.40
N ALA A 208 19.96 11.06 8.84
CA ALA A 208 19.93 12.05 7.76
C ALA A 208 19.37 11.46 6.46
N TYR A 209 19.74 10.22 6.11
CA TYR A 209 19.19 9.50 4.96
C TYR A 209 17.67 9.29 5.11
N SER A 210 17.22 8.90 6.30
CA SER A 210 15.80 8.80 6.64
C SER A 210 15.08 10.16 6.60
N SER A 211 15.70 11.24 7.11
CA SER A 211 15.17 12.61 7.01
C SER A 211 14.95 13.03 5.57
N ARG A 212 15.93 12.75 4.72
CA ARG A 212 15.85 13.12 3.30
C ARG A 212 14.67 12.48 2.59
N SER A 213 14.37 11.23 2.90
CA SER A 213 13.20 10.50 2.38
C SER A 213 11.90 11.24 2.73
N ARG A 214 11.71 11.56 4.02
CA ARG A 214 10.53 12.30 4.49
C ARG A 214 10.43 13.69 3.89
N GLU A 215 11.54 14.44 3.82
CA GLU A 215 11.57 15.79 3.23
C GLU A 215 11.03 15.79 1.80
N LEU A 216 11.39 14.79 0.99
CA LEU A 216 10.90 14.65 -0.39
C LEU A 216 9.40 14.34 -0.42
N VAL A 217 8.92 13.46 0.46
CA VAL A 217 7.48 13.16 0.56
C VAL A 217 6.68 14.35 1.08
N THR A 218 7.22 15.13 2.03
CA THR A 218 6.63 16.38 2.51
C THR A 218 6.43 17.37 1.36
N GLN A 219 7.43 17.54 0.48
CA GLN A 219 7.30 18.39 -0.71
C GLN A 219 6.18 17.91 -1.66
N VAL A 220 6.05 16.59 -1.86
CA VAL A 220 4.95 16.02 -2.67
C VAL A 220 3.59 16.27 -2.03
N TRP A 221 3.48 16.06 -0.72
CA TRP A 221 2.27 16.33 0.05
C TRP A 221 1.84 17.79 -0.08
N GLU A 222 2.77 18.74 0.10
CA GLU A 222 2.51 20.17 -0.01
C GLU A 222 2.11 20.57 -1.45
N GLY A 223 2.81 20.04 -2.45
CA GLY A 223 2.56 20.38 -3.86
C GLY A 223 1.28 19.77 -4.43
N ILE A 224 0.90 18.57 -3.99
CA ILE A 224 -0.36 17.91 -4.41
C ILE A 224 -1.55 18.41 -3.58
N ALA A 225 -1.34 18.80 -2.33
CA ALA A 225 -2.35 19.24 -1.37
C ALA A 225 -3.56 18.30 -1.26
N PRO A 226 -3.36 16.99 -1.00
CA PRO A 226 -4.45 16.01 -0.98
C PRO A 226 -5.33 16.15 0.26
N LYS A 227 -6.57 15.65 0.21
CA LYS A 227 -7.45 15.62 1.40
C LYS A 227 -7.04 14.55 2.39
N VAL A 228 -6.55 13.42 1.87
CA VAL A 228 -6.18 12.25 2.68
C VAL A 228 -4.84 11.69 2.19
N LEU A 229 -3.92 11.48 3.10
CA LEU A 229 -2.69 10.71 2.89
C LEU A 229 -2.78 9.41 3.68
N PHE A 230 -2.50 8.30 3.00
CA PHE A 230 -2.23 7.02 3.64
C PHE A 230 -0.76 6.66 3.44
N HIS A 231 -0.09 6.22 4.51
CA HIS A 231 1.29 5.72 4.44
C HIS A 231 1.54 4.48 5.32
N GLY A 232 2.63 3.77 5.03
CA GLY A 232 3.14 2.62 5.77
C GLY A 232 4.45 2.95 6.49
N HIS A 233 5.44 2.04 6.39
CA HIS A 233 6.86 2.19 6.74
C HIS A 233 7.18 2.31 8.25
N MET A 234 6.46 3.18 8.95
CA MET A 234 6.74 3.51 10.34
C MET A 234 6.26 2.43 11.32
N HIS A 235 5.44 1.47 10.85
CA HIS A 235 4.88 0.39 11.66
C HIS A 235 4.18 0.87 12.94
N ALA A 236 3.55 2.04 12.85
CA ALA A 236 3.00 2.79 13.95
C ALA A 236 1.60 3.28 13.56
N ALA A 237 0.61 2.40 13.72
CA ALA A 237 -0.76 2.71 13.34
C ALA A 237 -1.33 3.89 14.15
N ASP A 238 -1.66 4.98 13.47
CA ASP A 238 -2.14 6.22 14.07
C ASP A 238 -2.77 7.13 13.00
N GLU A 239 -3.48 8.16 13.43
CA GLU A 239 -4.16 9.09 12.54
C GLU A 239 -4.13 10.52 13.10
N ILE A 240 -4.10 11.51 12.22
CA ILE A 240 -4.27 12.91 12.60
C ILE A 240 -5.10 13.66 11.55
N THR A 241 -5.96 14.55 12.02
CA THR A 241 -6.60 15.57 11.17
C THR A 241 -5.95 16.91 11.47
N LEU A 242 -5.35 17.51 10.45
CA LEU A 242 -4.70 18.81 10.56
C LEU A 242 -5.74 19.93 10.66
N PRO A 243 -5.37 21.14 11.16
CA PRO A 243 -6.27 22.29 11.18
C PRO A 243 -6.82 22.68 9.80
N SER A 244 -6.13 22.33 8.71
CA SER A 244 -6.59 22.51 7.33
C SER A 244 -7.73 21.56 6.93
N GLY A 245 -8.03 20.56 7.76
CA GLY A 245 -8.98 19.48 7.46
C GLY A 245 -8.38 18.30 6.70
N GLN A 246 -7.12 18.39 6.26
CA GLN A 246 -6.41 17.27 5.65
C GLN A 246 -6.10 16.20 6.69
N GLN A 247 -6.06 14.94 6.26
CA GLN A 247 -5.83 13.80 7.14
C GLN A 247 -4.55 13.04 6.75
N VAL A 248 -3.82 12.57 7.76
CA VAL A 248 -2.67 11.69 7.60
C VAL A 248 -2.92 10.41 8.40
N ILE A 249 -2.88 9.27 7.71
CA ILE A 249 -3.17 7.95 8.27
C ILE A 249 -1.94 7.07 8.10
N SER A 250 -1.37 6.65 9.23
CA SER A 250 -0.26 5.72 9.31
C SER A 250 -0.81 4.31 9.55
N LEU A 251 -0.44 3.34 8.73
CA LEU A 251 -0.84 1.95 8.91
C LEU A 251 0.15 1.20 9.81
N GLY A 252 -0.36 0.17 10.49
CA GLY A 252 0.49 -0.86 11.11
C GLY A 252 1.00 -1.84 10.06
N ARG A 253 1.85 -2.78 10.47
CA ARG A 253 2.34 -3.85 9.60
C ARG A 253 1.65 -5.20 9.78
N ASP A 254 2.04 -6.17 8.96
CA ASP A 254 1.72 -7.57 9.17
C ASP A 254 1.90 -8.02 10.63
N GLY A 255 0.91 -8.73 11.17
CA GLY A 255 0.89 -9.16 12.58
C GLY A 255 0.48 -8.08 13.59
N GLN A 256 0.33 -6.82 13.17
CA GLN A 256 -0.23 -5.75 14.00
C GLN A 256 -1.74 -5.56 13.74
N ALA A 257 -2.42 -4.87 14.66
CA ALA A 257 -3.77 -4.36 14.39
C ALA A 257 -3.66 -3.13 13.47
N LYS A 258 -4.79 -2.69 12.89
CA LYS A 258 -4.85 -1.47 12.05
C LYS A 258 -3.87 -1.50 10.85
N ASN A 259 -3.73 -2.67 10.23
CA ASN A 259 -3.01 -2.86 8.96
C ASN A 259 -3.94 -2.80 7.74
N LEU A 260 -5.26 -2.68 7.97
CA LEU A 260 -6.28 -2.59 6.93
C LEU A 260 -7.25 -1.45 7.26
N ALA A 261 -7.51 -0.60 6.28
CA ALA A 261 -8.51 0.47 6.36
C ALA A 261 -9.49 0.38 5.18
N LEU A 262 -10.77 0.60 5.44
CA LEU A 262 -11.80 0.73 4.40
C LEU A 262 -12.00 2.21 4.10
N LEU A 263 -11.91 2.59 2.82
CA LEU A 263 -12.14 3.95 2.33
C LEU A 263 -13.42 3.98 1.49
N GLU A 264 -14.39 4.77 1.90
CA GLU A 264 -15.58 5.11 1.11
C GLU A 264 -15.21 6.22 0.11
N LEU A 265 -15.35 5.94 -1.18
CA LEU A 265 -14.88 6.83 -2.22
C LEU A 265 -15.73 8.09 -2.33
N SER A 266 -17.05 8.03 -2.15
CA SER A 266 -17.94 9.18 -2.31
C SER A 266 -17.62 10.33 -1.35
N THR A 267 -17.35 9.99 -0.09
CA THR A 267 -17.18 10.90 1.06
C THR A 267 -15.72 11.09 1.48
N LEU A 268 -14.83 10.17 1.09
CA LEU A 268 -13.48 10.00 1.65
C LEU A 268 -13.48 9.67 3.15
N HIS A 269 -14.62 9.28 3.70
CA HIS A 269 -14.68 8.71 5.03
C HIS A 269 -13.95 7.36 5.02
N TRP A 270 -13.23 7.08 6.10
CA TRP A 270 -12.50 5.83 6.23
C TRP A 270 -12.64 5.28 7.64
N GLN A 271 -12.45 3.98 7.79
CA GLN A 271 -12.47 3.31 9.08
C GLN A 271 -11.47 2.15 9.11
N TRP A 272 -10.92 1.85 10.28
CA TRP A 272 -10.13 0.66 10.50
C TRP A 272 -10.99 -0.60 10.31
N LEU A 273 -10.46 -1.59 9.60
CA LEU A 273 -11.04 -2.93 9.61
C LEU A 273 -10.50 -3.73 10.80
N GLU A 274 -11.32 -4.62 11.34
CA GLU A 274 -10.93 -5.58 12.38
C GLU A 274 -9.73 -6.43 11.92
N GLY A 275 -9.74 -6.82 10.65
CA GLY A 275 -8.65 -7.50 9.97
C GLY A 275 -8.46 -8.95 10.44
N PRO A 276 -7.24 -9.49 10.30
CA PRO A 276 -6.91 -10.83 10.80
C PRO A 276 -7.10 -10.91 12.31
N ARG A 277 -7.90 -11.88 12.79
CA ARG A 277 -7.94 -12.19 14.23
C ARG A 277 -6.54 -12.59 14.69
N LYS A 278 -6.06 -11.98 15.78
CA LYS A 278 -4.76 -12.34 16.39
C LYS A 278 -4.76 -13.82 16.79
N ALA A 279 -3.71 -14.53 16.40
CA ALA A 279 -3.38 -15.80 17.03
C ALA A 279 -3.15 -15.56 18.55
N PRO A 280 -3.47 -16.53 19.43
CA PRO A 280 -3.26 -16.38 20.87
C PRO A 280 -1.81 -15.95 21.17
N ARG A 281 -1.66 -14.92 22.01
CA ARG A 281 -0.36 -14.33 22.34
C ARG A 281 0.51 -15.32 23.10
N VAL A 282 1.67 -15.67 22.54
CA VAL A 282 2.85 -15.98 23.35
C VAL A 282 3.46 -14.63 23.76
N ARG A 283 3.61 -14.36 25.06
CA ARG A 283 4.29 -13.14 25.54
C ARG A 283 5.71 -13.12 24.95
N ARG A 284 6.01 -12.15 24.09
CA ARG A 284 7.38 -11.79 23.72
C ARG A 284 7.58 -10.30 23.99
N THR A 285 8.77 -9.95 24.45
CA THR A 285 9.29 -8.58 24.54
C THR A 285 9.14 -7.87 23.18
N ARG A 286 8.94 -6.54 23.18
CA ARG A 286 8.97 -5.75 21.94
C ARG A 286 10.35 -5.92 21.31
N ASP A 287 10.42 -6.72 20.26
CA ASP A 287 11.62 -6.91 19.46
C ASP A 287 11.60 -5.89 18.32
N TRP A 288 12.26 -4.77 18.57
CA TRP A 288 12.35 -3.67 17.61
C TRP A 288 13.24 -4.05 16.40
N VAL A 289 14.15 -5.02 16.53
CA VAL A 289 15.01 -5.50 15.43
C VAL A 289 14.14 -6.16 14.37
N THR A 290 13.31 -7.13 14.77
CA THR A 290 12.38 -7.84 13.87
C THR A 290 11.26 -6.92 13.34
N GLN A 291 11.05 -5.75 13.94
CA GLN A 291 10.06 -4.80 13.46
C GLN A 291 10.54 -4.00 12.25
N TYR A 292 11.82 -3.69 12.12
CA TYR A 292 12.31 -2.79 11.07
C TYR A 292 13.30 -3.45 10.10
N MET A 293 13.91 -4.59 10.46
CA MET A 293 15.02 -5.16 9.68
C MET A 293 14.65 -6.38 8.82
N THR A 294 13.46 -6.98 8.99
CA THR A 294 13.09 -8.20 8.26
C THR A 294 12.85 -7.93 6.77
N ARG A 295 13.78 -8.38 5.92
CA ARG A 295 13.55 -8.64 4.50
C ARG A 295 13.60 -10.15 4.27
N PRO A 296 12.90 -10.71 3.27
CA PRO A 296 13.12 -12.09 2.86
C PRO A 296 14.60 -12.31 2.55
N ASP A 297 15.23 -13.38 3.06
CA ASP A 297 16.62 -13.69 2.70
C ASP A 297 16.72 -13.78 1.17
N CYS A 298 17.43 -12.82 0.58
CA CYS A 298 17.80 -12.83 -0.82
C CYS A 298 18.94 -13.83 -0.97
N GLU A 299 18.61 -15.12 -0.93
CA GLU A 299 19.58 -16.15 -1.29
C GLU A 299 20.06 -15.86 -2.72
N ASN A 300 21.38 -15.77 -2.90
CA ASN A 300 22.00 -15.73 -4.22
C ASN A 300 21.54 -16.97 -4.99
N THR A 301 20.53 -16.84 -5.84
CA THR A 301 20.26 -17.84 -6.87
C THR A 301 21.26 -17.59 -7.99
N ALA A 302 22.51 -17.97 -7.73
CA ALA A 302 23.36 -18.50 -8.79
C ALA A 302 22.81 -19.90 -9.09
N ASP A 303 21.99 -20.00 -10.14
CA ASP A 303 21.82 -21.13 -11.05
C ASP A 303 20.91 -20.72 -12.22
#